data_AF-A0A2R6KNU0-F1
#
_entry.id   AF-A0A2R6KNU0-F1
#
_cell.length_a   1.000
_cell.length_b   1.000
_cell.length_c   1.000
_cell.angle_alpha   90.00
_cell.angle_beta   90.00
_cell.angle_gamma   90.00
#
_symmetry.space_group_name_H-M   'P 1'
#
loop_
_entity.id
_entity.type
_entity.pdbx_description
1 polymer ?
#
loop_
_entity_poly.entity_id
_entity_poly.type
_entity_poly.pdbx_seq_one_letter_code
_entity_poly.pdbx_strand_id
1 'polypeptide(L)'
;MATDKPSRFDNVDWEAVTADSGRALSTNLLGTLLCVVPLIALLVYDFVALGQYEDTFAFVGIGYDVTQLDWLFALSLILFVFYALLPLYQNPRITRYYWREFKRNRPAVVSLAFLTFVFVVGLLGPIFISQPEIDLVTQYQPPIGMSVQNTYPVQCLGEVTSGASGQLCHGSLAHPLGTDSRGRDILVMLIYGMQVTVKIAFITSLIVITIGTAVGTVAAYSGGMIDEVLMRYVDVQQSFPTFIAYLLILYAYGGGLFLFIVLFGTFAWEGTARYVRSNALTKSEDEFMKSAELTGASTYHIITRHLIPNTASSIITILTLLVPGFILAEAQLAFLGLGDPTAPSWGQLLSTGRDALPYAPWITLMPGFLIFLTILAFNFLGDAVLDALNPEAQAESE
;
A
#
# COMPACT_ATOMS: atom_id res chain seq x y z
N MET A 1 17.72 -2.11 34.35
CA MET A 1 17.09 -3.35 34.87
C MET A 1 15.96 -2.91 35.80
N ALA A 2 14.76 -2.69 35.25
CA ALA A 2 13.57 -2.34 36.00
C ALA A 2 12.56 -3.46 35.76
N THR A 3 12.29 -4.21 36.81
CA THR A 3 11.39 -5.35 36.85
C THR A 3 9.95 -4.86 36.80
N ASP A 4 9.39 -4.75 35.59
CA ASP A 4 7.95 -4.59 35.46
C ASP A 4 7.34 -6.00 35.51
N LYS A 5 6.79 -6.37 36.68
CA LYS A 5 6.17 -7.69 36.90
C LYS A 5 4.98 -7.85 35.93
N PRO A 6 4.71 -9.06 35.39
CA PRO A 6 3.49 -9.30 34.65
C PRO A 6 2.28 -8.93 35.53
N SER A 7 1.31 -8.23 34.95
CA SER A 7 0.10 -7.80 35.66
C SER A 7 -0.62 -9.02 36.23
N ARG A 8 -0.59 -9.15 37.56
CA ARG A 8 -1.48 -10.06 38.29
C ARG A 8 -2.92 -9.57 38.12
N PHE A 9 -3.88 -10.50 38.17
CA PHE A 9 -5.31 -10.25 38.06
C PHE A 9 -5.80 -9.09 38.97
N ASP A 10 -5.14 -8.92 40.12
CA ASP A 10 -5.45 -7.91 41.14
C ASP A 10 -5.02 -6.48 40.76
N ASN A 11 -4.20 -6.32 39.70
CA ASN A 11 -3.70 -5.01 39.22
C ASN A 11 -4.44 -4.51 37.97
N VAL A 12 -5.46 -5.23 37.51
CA VAL A 12 -6.34 -4.77 36.42
C VAL A 12 -7.37 -3.83 37.03
N ASP A 13 -7.42 -2.60 36.55
CA ASP A 13 -8.44 -1.63 36.94
C ASP A 13 -9.80 -2.03 36.33
N TRP A 14 -10.53 -2.87 37.06
CA TRP A 14 -11.82 -3.38 36.62
C TRP A 14 -12.89 -2.29 36.57
N GLU A 15 -12.73 -1.17 37.29
CA GLU A 15 -13.63 -0.02 37.20
C GLU A 15 -13.45 0.72 35.87
N ALA A 16 -12.22 0.85 35.36
CA ALA A 16 -11.97 1.38 34.01
C ALA A 16 -12.52 0.45 32.91
N VAL A 17 -12.46 -0.87 33.11
CA VAL A 17 -12.99 -1.87 32.15
C VAL A 17 -14.52 -1.92 32.17
N THR A 18 -15.14 -1.71 33.33
CA THR A 18 -16.61 -1.71 33.49
C THR A 18 -17.24 -0.35 33.19
N ALA A 19 -16.54 0.77 33.39
CA ALA A 19 -17.02 2.10 32.97
C ALA A 19 -17.17 2.22 31.45
N ASP A 20 -16.43 1.41 30.68
CA ASP A 20 -16.50 1.33 29.21
C ASP A 20 -17.75 0.55 28.70
N SER A 21 -18.59 0.02 29.61
CA SER A 21 -19.71 -0.87 29.27
C SER A 21 -20.98 -0.15 28.79
N GLY A 22 -20.93 1.15 28.50
CA GLY A 22 -22.11 1.90 28.08
C GLY A 22 -21.80 3.17 27.29
N ARG A 23 -21.58 3.03 25.98
CA ARG A 23 -21.53 4.15 24.99
C ARG A 23 -20.29 5.05 25.00
N ALA A 24 -19.21 4.72 25.72
CA ALA A 24 -17.96 5.43 25.53
C ALA A 24 -17.39 5.10 24.14
N LEU A 25 -17.21 6.12 23.29
CA LEU A 25 -16.51 5.97 22.02
C LEU A 25 -15.06 5.61 22.33
N SER A 26 -14.54 4.53 21.73
CA SER A 26 -13.13 4.18 21.90
C SER A 26 -12.25 5.34 21.44
N THR A 27 -11.09 5.52 22.05
CA THR A 27 -10.13 6.58 21.67
C THR A 27 -9.79 6.54 20.18
N ASN A 28 -9.72 5.34 19.61
CA ASN A 28 -9.39 5.13 18.21
C ASN A 28 -10.56 5.55 17.30
N LEU A 29 -11.81 5.23 17.70
CA LEU A 29 -13.00 5.64 16.97
C LEU A 29 -13.22 7.16 17.05
N LEU A 30 -13.03 7.76 18.22
CA LEU A 30 -13.13 9.21 18.41
C LEU A 30 -12.11 9.94 17.52
N GLY A 31 -10.83 9.53 17.57
CA GLY A 31 -9.79 10.13 16.73
C GLY A 31 -10.03 9.93 15.25
N THR A 32 -10.49 8.74 14.84
CA THR A 32 -10.85 8.47 13.44
C THR A 32 -11.99 9.39 12.98
N LEU A 33 -13.05 9.54 13.77
CA LEU A 33 -14.17 10.44 13.43
C LEU A 33 -13.72 11.90 13.34
N LEU A 34 -12.86 12.35 14.25
CA LEU A 34 -12.32 13.71 14.23
C LEU A 34 -11.48 14.01 12.96
N CYS A 35 -10.86 13.01 12.35
CA CYS A 35 -10.09 13.17 11.12
C CYS A 35 -10.94 12.92 9.85
N VAL A 36 -11.80 11.92 9.86
CA VAL A 36 -12.60 11.51 8.70
C VAL A 36 -13.77 12.46 8.44
N VAL A 37 -14.42 13.01 9.47
CA VAL A 37 -15.56 13.92 9.27
C VAL A 37 -15.15 15.19 8.52
N PRO A 38 -14.05 15.91 8.89
CA PRO A 38 -13.55 17.02 8.10
C PRO A 38 -13.12 16.61 6.68
N LEU A 39 -12.50 15.43 6.53
CA LEU A 39 -12.10 14.91 5.22
C LEU A 39 -13.31 14.73 4.29
N ILE A 40 -14.38 14.11 4.79
CA ILE A 40 -15.63 13.92 4.04
C ILE A 40 -16.28 15.28 3.75
N ALA A 41 -16.29 16.20 4.71
CA ALA A 41 -16.83 17.54 4.49
C ALA A 41 -16.08 18.29 3.38
N LEU A 42 -14.75 18.18 3.33
CA LEU A 42 -13.94 18.76 2.26
C LEU A 42 -14.16 18.05 0.92
N LEU A 43 -14.28 16.72 0.89
CA LEU A 43 -14.63 15.98 -0.32
C LEU A 43 -16.00 16.41 -0.86
N VAL A 44 -16.99 16.57 0.01
CA VAL A 44 -18.33 17.04 -0.39
C VAL A 44 -18.25 18.48 -0.88
N TYR A 45 -17.46 19.34 -0.25
CA TYR A 45 -17.22 20.71 -0.71
C TYR A 45 -16.59 20.72 -2.11
N ASP A 46 -15.53 19.94 -2.31
CA ASP A 46 -14.83 19.79 -3.58
C ASP A 46 -15.78 19.31 -4.70
N PHE A 47 -16.59 18.28 -4.43
CA PHE A 47 -17.49 17.70 -5.42
C PHE A 47 -18.74 18.55 -5.72
N VAL A 48 -19.26 19.30 -4.72
CA VAL A 48 -20.54 20.02 -4.84
C VAL A 48 -20.34 21.50 -5.14
N ALA A 49 -19.26 22.10 -4.63
CA ALA A 49 -19.04 23.55 -4.68
C ALA A 49 -17.99 23.99 -5.69
N LEU A 50 -17.04 23.12 -6.07
CA LEU A 50 -15.97 23.46 -7.02
C LEU A 50 -16.19 22.81 -8.39
N GLY A 51 -15.78 23.51 -9.44
CA GLY A 51 -15.72 22.95 -10.80
C GLY A 51 -14.52 21.99 -10.96
N GLN A 52 -14.55 21.12 -11.98
CA GLN A 52 -13.53 20.10 -12.28
C GLN A 52 -12.08 20.60 -12.52
N TYR A 53 -11.82 21.90 -12.39
CA TYR A 53 -10.52 22.54 -12.64
C TYR A 53 -10.24 23.69 -11.67
N GLU A 54 -10.96 23.77 -10.55
CA GLU A 54 -10.72 24.78 -9.53
C GLU A 54 -9.92 24.17 -8.38
N ASP A 55 -8.87 24.86 -7.94
CA ASP A 55 -8.02 24.37 -6.86
C ASP A 55 -8.85 24.17 -5.57
N THR A 56 -8.86 22.94 -5.05
CA THR A 56 -9.60 22.55 -3.83
C THR A 56 -9.32 23.48 -2.65
N PHE A 57 -8.07 23.96 -2.55
CA PHE A 57 -7.59 24.82 -1.48
C PHE A 57 -7.34 26.27 -1.94
N ALA A 58 -8.00 26.73 -3.01
CA ALA A 58 -7.92 28.12 -3.47
C ALA A 58 -8.20 29.14 -2.35
N PHE A 59 -9.11 28.82 -1.43
CA PHE A 59 -9.46 29.66 -0.28
C PHE A 59 -8.31 29.84 0.75
N VAL A 60 -7.32 28.95 0.76
CA VAL A 60 -6.10 29.02 1.58
C VAL A 60 -4.91 29.53 0.76
N GLY A 61 -5.10 29.80 -0.53
CA GLY A 61 -4.03 30.20 -1.45
C GLY A 61 -3.11 29.05 -1.87
N ILE A 62 -3.57 27.79 -1.76
CA ILE A 62 -2.83 26.61 -2.21
C ILE A 62 -3.42 26.18 -3.56
N GLY A 63 -2.62 26.33 -4.62
CA GLY A 63 -2.97 25.92 -5.99
C GLY A 63 -2.76 24.42 -6.24
N TYR A 64 -3.49 23.59 -5.50
CA TYR A 64 -3.47 22.14 -5.64
C TYR A 64 -4.90 21.61 -5.76
N ASP A 65 -5.19 20.99 -6.90
CA ASP A 65 -6.42 20.24 -7.17
C ASP A 65 -6.30 18.82 -6.61
N VAL A 66 -7.18 18.47 -5.66
CA VAL A 66 -7.14 17.19 -4.95
C VAL A 66 -7.88 16.14 -5.75
N THR A 67 -7.15 15.14 -6.24
CA THR A 67 -7.76 14.07 -7.04
C THR A 67 -8.60 13.12 -6.18
N GLN A 68 -9.53 12.38 -6.81
CA GLN A 68 -10.29 11.30 -6.15
C GLN A 68 -9.39 10.27 -5.45
N LEU A 69 -8.21 10.01 -6.01
CA LEU A 69 -7.22 9.12 -5.42
C LEU A 69 -6.57 9.72 -4.17
N ASP A 70 -6.37 11.04 -4.12
CA ASP A 70 -5.77 11.70 -2.96
C ASP A 70 -6.73 11.63 -1.75
N TRP A 71 -8.04 11.77 -1.98
CA TRP A 71 -9.05 11.58 -0.95
C TRP A 71 -9.06 10.16 -0.38
N LEU A 72 -9.07 9.14 -1.26
CA LEU A 72 -9.00 7.73 -0.84
C LEU A 72 -7.68 7.41 -0.15
N PHE A 73 -6.58 7.98 -0.63
CA PHE A 73 -5.27 7.81 -0.03
C PHE A 73 -5.23 8.41 1.38
N ALA A 74 -5.71 9.64 1.57
CA ALA A 74 -5.82 10.27 2.87
C ALA A 74 -6.68 9.45 3.85
N LEU A 75 -7.83 8.95 3.39
CA LEU A 75 -8.68 8.06 4.19
C LEU A 75 -7.92 6.79 4.62
N SER A 76 -7.21 6.14 3.69
CA SER A 76 -6.45 4.93 3.99
C SER A 76 -5.29 5.18 4.96
N LEU A 77 -4.61 6.32 4.87
CA LEU A 77 -3.59 6.73 5.84
C LEU A 77 -4.16 6.97 7.23
N ILE A 78 -5.29 7.68 7.33
CA ILE A 78 -5.97 7.93 8.61
C ILE A 78 -6.33 6.59 9.27
N LEU A 79 -6.95 5.67 8.52
CA LEU A 79 -7.32 4.35 9.05
C LEU A 79 -6.08 3.55 9.45
N PHE A 80 -5.01 3.57 8.67
CA PHE A 80 -3.74 2.92 9.02
C PHE A 80 -3.15 3.49 10.31
N VAL A 81 -3.15 4.81 10.49
CA VAL A 81 -2.67 5.45 11.72
C VAL A 81 -3.47 5.00 12.93
N PHE A 82 -4.81 5.04 12.86
CA PHE A 82 -5.65 4.73 14.02
C PHE A 82 -5.81 3.24 14.33
N TYR A 83 -5.70 2.37 13.32
CA TYR A 83 -5.96 0.93 13.48
C TYR A 83 -4.70 0.05 13.36
N ALA A 84 -3.58 0.58 12.87
CA ALA A 84 -2.30 -0.15 12.86
C ALA A 84 -1.25 0.51 13.76
N LEU A 85 -0.96 1.81 13.59
CA LEU A 85 0.13 2.47 14.33
C LEU A 85 -0.24 2.81 15.77
N LEU A 86 -1.43 3.36 16.00
CA LEU A 86 -1.87 3.81 17.32
C LEU A 86 -1.99 2.65 18.33
N PRO A 87 -2.53 1.46 17.99
CA PRO A 87 -2.53 0.32 18.91
C PRO A 87 -1.13 -0.15 19.29
N LEU A 88 -0.17 -0.09 18.36
CA LEU A 88 1.25 -0.40 18.64
C LEU A 88 1.88 0.63 19.58
N TYR A 89 1.50 1.91 19.46
CA TYR A 89 1.96 2.94 20.38
C TYR A 89 1.34 2.80 21.78
N GLN A 90 0.04 2.53 21.85
CA GLN A 90 -0.71 2.37 23.10
C GLN A 90 -0.28 1.14 23.91
N ASN A 91 0.18 0.07 23.25
CA ASN A 91 0.58 -1.19 23.88
C ASN A 91 2.09 -1.46 23.78
N PRO A 92 2.96 -0.69 24.48
CA PRO A 92 4.41 -0.78 24.32
C PRO A 92 4.99 -2.14 24.72
N ARG A 93 4.30 -2.89 25.59
CA ARG A 93 4.72 -4.26 25.99
C ARG A 93 4.64 -5.23 24.81
N ILE A 94 3.49 -5.30 24.16
CA ILE A 94 3.23 -6.15 23.00
C ILE A 94 4.11 -5.72 21.82
N THR A 95 4.23 -4.41 21.58
CA THR A 95 5.08 -3.87 20.51
C THR A 95 6.55 -4.19 20.70
N ARG A 96 7.08 -4.10 21.93
CA ARG A 96 8.46 -4.52 22.22
C ARG A 96 8.68 -6.01 21.98
N TYR A 97 7.67 -6.83 22.28
CA TYR A 97 7.72 -8.26 22.05
C TYR A 97 7.80 -8.57 20.55
N TYR A 98 6.84 -8.10 19.74
CA TYR A 98 6.87 -8.31 18.28
C TYR A 98 8.12 -7.72 17.64
N TRP A 99 8.56 -6.54 18.10
CA TRP A 99 9.77 -5.91 17.60
C TRP A 99 11.05 -6.68 17.91
N ARG A 100 11.11 -7.34 19.06
CA ARG A 100 12.26 -8.18 19.45
C ARG A 100 12.35 -9.40 18.53
N GLU A 101 11.22 -10.03 18.25
CA GLU A 101 11.17 -11.18 17.35
C GLU A 101 11.46 -10.78 15.91
N PHE A 102 10.83 -9.70 15.44
CA PHE A 102 11.06 -9.13 14.10
C PHE A 102 12.54 -8.81 13.85
N LYS A 103 13.23 -8.23 14.86
CA LYS A 103 14.66 -7.91 14.77
C LYS A 103 15.59 -9.12 14.64
N ARG A 104 15.11 -10.32 14.95
CA ARG A 104 15.88 -11.56 14.77
C ARG A 104 16.11 -11.84 13.28
N ASN A 105 15.16 -11.44 12.43
CA ASN A 105 15.25 -11.57 10.98
C ASN A 105 15.89 -10.30 10.35
N ARG A 106 17.21 -10.34 10.11
CA ARG A 106 17.96 -9.21 9.52
C ARG A 106 17.40 -8.77 8.15
N PRO A 107 17.11 -9.69 7.20
CA PRO A 107 16.43 -9.33 5.96
C PRO A 107 15.17 -8.50 6.18
N ALA A 108 14.31 -8.89 7.12
CA ALA A 108 13.07 -8.19 7.39
C ALA A 108 13.27 -6.75 7.93
N VAL A 109 14.28 -6.52 8.76
CA VAL A 109 14.61 -5.17 9.25
C VAL A 109 15.09 -4.27 8.11
N VAL A 110 15.92 -4.80 7.21
CA VAL A 110 16.38 -4.05 6.01
C VAL A 110 15.19 -3.75 5.10
N SER A 111 14.31 -4.73 4.90
CA SER A 111 13.09 -4.58 4.11
C SER A 111 12.16 -3.53 4.68
N LEU A 112 11.94 -3.53 6.01
CA LEU A 112 11.11 -2.52 6.67
C LEU A 112 11.70 -1.13 6.50
N ALA A 113 13.02 -0.97 6.63
CA ALA A 113 13.70 0.30 6.41
C ALA A 113 13.54 0.77 4.95
N PHE A 114 13.68 -0.13 3.98
CA PHE A 114 13.50 0.18 2.56
C PHE A 114 12.05 0.56 2.23
N LEU A 115 11.06 -0.19 2.71
CA LEU A 115 9.65 0.13 2.49
C LEU A 115 9.25 1.43 3.20
N THR A 116 9.81 1.71 4.37
CA THR A 116 9.63 3.00 5.05
C THR A 116 10.23 4.13 4.22
N PHE A 117 11.40 3.92 3.61
CA PHE A 117 11.99 4.89 2.70
C PHE A 117 11.10 5.14 1.48
N VAL A 118 10.62 4.09 0.80
CA VAL A 118 9.67 4.20 -0.33
C VAL A 118 8.39 4.92 0.09
N PHE A 119 7.85 4.60 1.28
CA PHE A 119 6.67 5.27 1.84
C PHE A 119 6.90 6.76 2.06
N VAL A 120 7.97 7.12 2.77
CA VAL A 120 8.28 8.52 3.11
C VAL A 120 8.58 9.34 1.86
N VAL A 121 9.38 8.80 0.93
CA VAL A 121 9.70 9.50 -0.32
C VAL A 121 8.50 9.58 -1.24
N GLY A 122 7.68 8.54 -1.36
CA GLY A 122 6.44 8.58 -2.14
C GLY A 122 5.40 9.54 -1.57
N LEU A 123 5.33 9.66 -0.24
CA LEU A 123 4.39 10.56 0.44
C LEU A 123 4.85 12.02 0.39
N LEU A 124 6.12 12.29 0.70
CA LEU A 124 6.65 13.65 0.87
C LEU A 124 7.35 14.20 -0.38
N GLY A 125 7.87 13.34 -1.26
CA GLY A 125 8.60 13.74 -2.46
C GLY A 125 7.84 14.71 -3.35
N PRO A 126 6.57 14.43 -3.71
CA PRO A 126 5.75 15.32 -4.53
C PRO A 126 5.45 16.69 -3.90
N ILE A 127 5.68 16.88 -2.59
CA ILE A 127 5.52 18.18 -1.92
C ILE A 127 6.72 19.10 -2.24
N PHE A 128 7.91 18.53 -2.42
CA PHE A 128 9.15 19.28 -2.63
C PHE A 128 9.59 19.32 -4.10
N ILE A 129 9.12 18.37 -4.90
CA ILE A 129 9.54 18.16 -6.29
C ILE A 129 8.29 18.27 -7.16
N SER A 130 8.34 19.14 -8.17
CA SER A 130 7.28 19.29 -9.16
C SER A 130 7.20 18.09 -10.10
N GLN A 131 6.06 17.94 -10.77
CA GLN A 131 5.87 16.85 -11.73
C GLN A 131 6.93 16.90 -12.83
N PRO A 132 7.34 15.73 -13.37
CA PRO A 132 8.37 15.66 -14.40
C PRO A 132 7.88 16.34 -15.69
N GLU A 133 8.53 17.45 -16.06
CA GLU A 133 8.27 18.18 -17.29
C GLU A 133 8.91 17.50 -18.50
N ILE A 134 8.26 17.61 -19.66
CA ILE A 134 8.79 17.09 -20.92
C ILE A 134 9.74 18.14 -21.50
N ASP A 135 11.00 17.77 -21.66
CA ASP A 135 12.01 18.59 -22.33
C ASP A 135 12.74 17.75 -23.39
N LEU A 136 12.35 17.91 -24.65
CA LEU A 136 12.95 17.14 -25.75
C LEU A 136 14.41 17.49 -26.02
N VAL A 137 14.94 18.60 -25.48
CA VAL A 137 16.35 18.99 -25.67
C VAL A 137 17.27 18.13 -24.81
N THR A 138 16.79 17.71 -23.64
CA THR A 138 17.55 16.94 -22.64
C THR A 138 17.25 15.44 -22.71
N GLN A 139 16.81 14.93 -23.86
CA GLN A 139 16.58 13.48 -24.04
C GLN A 139 17.87 12.65 -23.93
N TYR A 140 17.75 11.44 -23.38
CA TYR A 140 18.83 10.45 -23.26
C TYR A 140 20.13 10.92 -22.59
N GLN A 141 20.06 11.83 -21.61
CA GLN A 141 21.22 12.18 -20.80
C GLN A 141 21.64 10.98 -19.94
N PRO A 142 22.92 10.60 -19.94
CA PRO A 142 23.39 9.50 -19.10
C PRO A 142 23.48 9.92 -17.63
N PRO A 143 23.33 8.98 -16.68
CA PRO A 143 23.55 9.23 -15.27
C PRO A 143 25.04 9.49 -14.98
N ILE A 144 25.31 10.07 -13.80
CA ILE A 144 26.69 10.32 -13.35
C ILE A 144 27.48 9.01 -13.33
N GLY A 145 28.67 9.03 -13.93
CA GLY A 145 29.54 7.86 -14.05
C GLY A 145 29.22 6.94 -15.23
N MET A 146 28.18 7.23 -16.01
CA MET A 146 27.91 6.60 -17.30
C MET A 146 28.15 7.57 -18.45
N SER A 147 28.29 7.01 -19.66
CA SER A 147 28.44 7.75 -20.90
C SER A 147 27.64 7.12 -22.01
N VAL A 148 27.17 7.93 -22.95
CA VAL A 148 26.43 7.49 -24.13
C VAL A 148 27.03 8.12 -25.39
N GLN A 149 26.82 7.51 -26.56
CA GLN A 149 27.26 8.16 -27.81
C GLN A 149 26.52 9.48 -28.01
N ASN A 150 27.25 10.53 -28.37
CA ASN A 150 26.73 11.89 -28.53
C ASN A 150 25.71 12.04 -29.70
N THR A 151 25.41 10.96 -30.41
CA THR A 151 24.37 10.91 -31.45
C THR A 151 22.97 10.70 -30.87
N TYR A 152 22.85 10.18 -29.64
CA TYR A 152 21.56 9.92 -28.99
C TYR A 152 20.96 11.14 -28.30
N PRO A 153 21.68 11.86 -27.42
CA PRO A 153 21.17 13.11 -26.86
C PRO A 153 21.18 14.21 -27.93
N VAL A 154 20.15 15.06 -27.95
CA VAL A 154 20.10 16.24 -28.85
C VAL A 154 21.13 17.27 -28.46
N GLN A 155 21.27 17.53 -27.16
CA GLN A 155 22.28 18.39 -26.60
C GLN A 155 22.92 17.71 -25.39
N CYS A 156 24.22 17.42 -25.44
CA CYS A 156 24.93 16.93 -24.26
C CYS A 156 25.10 18.04 -23.23
N LEU A 157 24.63 17.81 -21.99
CA LEU A 157 24.82 18.75 -20.87
C LEU A 157 26.13 18.52 -20.10
N GLY A 158 26.70 17.32 -20.20
CA GLY A 158 27.97 16.98 -19.56
C GLY A 158 29.19 17.21 -20.44
N GLU A 159 30.32 16.68 -20.00
CA GLU A 159 31.57 16.74 -20.78
C GLU A 159 31.46 15.84 -22.01
N VAL A 160 31.92 16.34 -23.16
CA VAL A 160 32.00 15.57 -24.40
C VAL A 160 33.44 15.18 -24.66
N THR A 161 33.72 13.87 -24.65
CA THR A 161 35.06 13.34 -24.94
C THR A 161 35.07 12.62 -26.29
N SER A 162 36.18 12.73 -27.02
CA SER A 162 36.36 11.98 -28.27
C SER A 162 36.92 10.59 -27.96
N GLY A 163 36.14 9.54 -28.25
CA GLY A 163 36.54 8.14 -28.09
C GLY A 163 36.81 7.43 -29.42
N ALA A 164 37.31 6.19 -29.35
CA ALA A 164 37.61 5.37 -30.54
C ALA A 164 36.38 5.04 -31.40
N SER A 165 35.18 5.06 -30.81
CA SER A 165 33.89 4.79 -31.46
C SER A 165 33.09 6.06 -31.78
N GLY A 166 33.65 7.26 -31.59
CA GLY A 166 32.97 8.54 -31.81
C GLY A 166 32.98 9.43 -30.56
N GLN A 167 32.20 10.52 -30.59
CA GLN A 167 32.05 11.41 -29.44
C GLN A 167 31.13 10.78 -28.39
N LEU A 168 31.54 10.82 -27.12
CA LEU A 168 30.79 10.33 -25.97
C LEU A 168 30.35 11.52 -25.11
N CYS A 169 29.08 11.53 -24.75
CA CYS A 169 28.50 12.44 -23.77
C CYS A 169 28.56 11.78 -22.38
N HIS A 170 29.10 12.47 -21.38
CA HIS A 170 29.17 12.01 -20.00
C HIS A 170 28.04 12.59 -19.15
N GLY A 171 27.67 11.88 -18.07
CA GLY A 171 26.61 12.33 -17.16
C GLY A 171 26.97 13.63 -16.43
N SER A 172 25.94 14.43 -16.14
CA SER A 172 26.09 15.72 -15.46
C SER A 172 25.28 15.76 -14.15
N LEU A 173 25.57 16.74 -13.29
CA LEU A 173 24.81 16.95 -12.04
C LEU A 173 23.38 17.46 -12.28
N ALA A 174 23.07 17.95 -13.48
CA ALA A 174 21.71 18.42 -13.82
C ALA A 174 20.69 17.28 -13.78
N HIS A 175 21.09 16.09 -14.24
CA HIS A 175 20.27 14.88 -14.23
C HIS A 175 21.08 13.71 -13.65
N PRO A 176 21.16 13.59 -12.30
CA PRO A 176 22.06 12.63 -11.65
C PRO A 176 21.82 11.18 -12.05
N LEU A 177 20.55 10.81 -12.26
CA LEU A 177 20.12 9.48 -12.71
C LEU A 177 19.81 9.42 -14.22
N GLY A 178 20.14 10.48 -14.96
CA GLY A 178 19.88 10.61 -16.38
C GLY A 178 18.42 10.98 -16.70
N THR A 179 18.11 10.98 -17.98
CA THR A 179 16.77 11.30 -18.51
C THR A 179 16.23 10.20 -19.41
N ASP A 180 14.90 10.21 -19.62
CA ASP A 180 14.23 9.30 -20.55
C ASP A 180 14.20 9.81 -22.01
N SER A 181 13.46 9.11 -22.87
CA SER A 181 13.27 9.49 -24.28
C SER A 181 12.49 10.78 -24.50
N ARG A 182 11.80 11.29 -23.47
CA ARG A 182 11.08 12.56 -23.46
C ARG A 182 11.85 13.65 -22.69
N GLY A 183 13.09 13.36 -22.28
CA GLY A 183 13.95 14.22 -21.46
C GLY A 183 13.42 14.47 -20.05
N ARG A 184 12.50 13.63 -19.57
CA ARG A 184 12.06 13.69 -18.17
C ARG A 184 13.16 13.15 -17.29
N ASP A 185 13.39 13.81 -16.16
CA ASP A 185 14.39 13.39 -15.18
C ASP A 185 13.99 12.04 -14.54
N ILE A 186 14.87 11.05 -14.64
CA ILE A 186 14.62 9.70 -14.12
C ILE A 186 14.46 9.73 -12.59
N LEU A 187 15.25 10.51 -11.85
CA LEU A 187 15.13 10.60 -10.40
C LEU A 187 13.75 11.08 -9.99
N VAL A 188 13.25 12.14 -10.64
CA VAL A 188 11.89 12.66 -10.39
C VAL A 188 10.85 11.60 -10.73
N MET A 189 10.98 10.94 -11.88
CA MET A 189 10.09 9.83 -12.27
C MET A 189 10.09 8.67 -11.27
N LEU A 190 11.25 8.32 -10.69
CA LEU A 190 11.33 7.26 -9.68
C LEU A 190 10.59 7.65 -8.39
N ILE A 191 10.67 8.92 -7.96
CA ILE A 191 9.98 9.44 -6.77
C ILE A 191 8.46 9.42 -6.99
N TYR A 192 7.97 9.90 -8.13
CA TYR A 192 6.55 9.82 -8.47
C TYR A 192 6.08 8.35 -8.60
N GLY A 193 6.92 7.46 -9.12
CA GLY A 193 6.63 6.03 -9.12
C GLY A 193 6.52 5.42 -7.71
N MET A 194 7.28 5.93 -6.72
CA MET A 194 7.08 5.57 -5.30
C MET A 194 5.72 6.04 -4.80
N GLN A 195 5.27 7.25 -5.18
CA GLN A 195 3.95 7.75 -4.82
C GLN A 195 2.84 6.83 -5.36
N VAL A 196 2.92 6.44 -6.65
CA VAL A 196 1.95 5.51 -7.27
C VAL A 196 1.94 4.17 -6.53
N THR A 197 3.13 3.62 -6.25
CA THR A 197 3.30 2.36 -5.51
C THR A 197 2.65 2.41 -4.12
N VAL A 198 2.84 3.51 -3.38
CA VAL A 198 2.27 3.69 -2.05
C VAL A 198 0.75 3.88 -2.12
N LYS A 199 0.23 4.64 -3.09
CA LYS A 199 -1.23 4.78 -3.29
C LYS A 199 -1.89 3.42 -3.55
N ILE A 200 -1.29 2.60 -4.43
CA ILE A 200 -1.76 1.25 -4.72
C ILE A 200 -1.73 0.39 -3.46
N ALA A 201 -0.61 0.38 -2.73
CA ALA A 201 -0.44 -0.43 -1.54
C ALA A 201 -1.48 -0.11 -0.46
N PHE A 202 -1.83 1.15 -0.25
CA PHE A 202 -2.75 1.53 0.81
C PHE A 202 -4.22 1.44 0.40
N ILE A 203 -4.59 1.99 -0.77
CA ILE A 203 -6.01 2.06 -1.17
C ILE A 203 -6.53 0.67 -1.54
N THR A 204 -5.79 -0.07 -2.37
CA THR A 204 -6.24 -1.40 -2.82
C THR A 204 -6.33 -2.37 -1.65
N SER A 205 -5.34 -2.36 -0.74
CA SER A 205 -5.39 -3.17 0.48
C SER A 205 -6.54 -2.79 1.38
N LEU A 206 -6.85 -1.50 1.56
CA LEU A 206 -8.00 -1.08 2.35
C LEU A 206 -9.30 -1.67 1.80
N ILE A 207 -9.52 -1.60 0.48
CA ILE A 207 -10.71 -2.16 -0.18
C ILE A 207 -10.76 -3.68 0.06
N VAL A 208 -9.65 -4.38 -0.20
CA VAL A 208 -9.57 -5.83 -0.11
C VAL A 208 -9.80 -6.34 1.32
N ILE A 209 -9.20 -5.70 2.32
CA ILE A 209 -9.41 -6.06 3.73
C ILE A 209 -10.85 -5.80 4.13
N THR A 210 -11.38 -4.63 3.77
CA THR A 210 -12.72 -4.24 4.20
C THR A 210 -13.77 -5.24 3.68
N ILE A 211 -13.73 -5.55 2.39
CA ILE A 211 -14.69 -6.49 1.79
C ILE A 211 -14.38 -7.92 2.25
N GLY A 212 -13.11 -8.34 2.19
CA GLY A 212 -12.69 -9.70 2.54
C GLY A 212 -13.00 -10.05 3.99
N THR A 213 -12.65 -9.18 4.93
CA THR A 213 -12.93 -9.40 6.35
C THR A 213 -14.42 -9.37 6.65
N ALA A 214 -15.18 -8.44 6.05
CA ALA A 214 -16.63 -8.40 6.25
C ALA A 214 -17.29 -9.69 5.77
N VAL A 215 -17.03 -10.12 4.52
CA VAL A 215 -17.63 -11.33 3.97
C VAL A 215 -17.15 -12.58 4.72
N GLY A 216 -15.86 -12.69 4.99
CA GLY A 216 -15.27 -13.86 5.64
C GLY A 216 -15.77 -14.06 7.08
N THR A 217 -15.87 -12.98 7.87
CA THR A 217 -16.38 -13.07 9.25
C THR A 217 -17.87 -13.34 9.30
N VAL A 218 -18.67 -12.72 8.42
CA VAL A 218 -20.11 -12.99 8.32
C VAL A 218 -20.36 -14.44 7.92
N ALA A 219 -19.62 -14.96 6.94
CA ALA A 219 -19.72 -16.36 6.52
C ALA A 219 -19.37 -17.32 7.66
N ALA A 220 -18.24 -17.09 8.34
CA ALA A 220 -17.80 -17.95 9.45
C ALA A 220 -18.77 -17.96 10.63
N TYR A 221 -19.23 -16.79 11.08
CA TYR A 221 -20.05 -16.69 12.29
C TYR A 221 -21.51 -17.09 12.05
N SER A 222 -22.06 -16.80 10.86
CA SER A 222 -23.46 -17.15 10.56
C SER A 222 -23.64 -18.64 10.28
N GLY A 223 -22.62 -19.28 9.68
CA GLY A 223 -22.67 -20.67 9.27
C GLY A 223 -23.81 -21.01 8.29
N GLY A 224 -24.03 -22.31 8.08
CA GLY A 224 -25.17 -22.84 7.35
C GLY A 224 -25.32 -22.29 5.92
N MET A 225 -26.53 -21.83 5.58
CA MET A 225 -26.85 -21.39 4.21
C MET A 225 -26.23 -20.03 3.86
N ILE A 226 -26.02 -19.14 4.83
CA ILE A 226 -25.39 -17.82 4.57
C ILE A 226 -23.93 -18.03 4.16
N ASP A 227 -23.23 -18.89 4.89
CA ASP A 227 -21.88 -19.31 4.56
C ASP A 227 -21.78 -19.90 3.15
N GLU A 228 -22.62 -20.91 2.85
CA GLU A 228 -22.63 -21.54 1.54
C GLU A 228 -22.88 -20.53 0.42
N VAL A 229 -23.89 -19.65 0.54
CA VAL A 229 -24.21 -18.66 -0.50
C VAL A 229 -23.06 -17.67 -0.71
N LEU A 230 -22.47 -17.15 0.38
CA LEU A 230 -21.35 -16.21 0.29
C LEU A 230 -20.12 -16.86 -0.32
N MET A 231 -19.77 -18.08 0.09
CA MET A 231 -18.62 -18.79 -0.46
C MET A 231 -18.84 -19.20 -1.92
N ARG A 232 -20.08 -19.52 -2.33
CA ARG A 232 -20.41 -19.73 -3.74
C ARG A 232 -20.25 -18.47 -4.57
N TYR A 233 -20.67 -17.31 -4.05
CA TYR A 233 -20.44 -16.04 -4.73
C TYR A 233 -18.95 -15.73 -4.87
N VAL A 234 -18.17 -15.96 -3.81
CA VAL A 234 -16.70 -15.83 -3.83
C VAL A 234 -16.07 -16.74 -4.90
N ASP A 235 -16.50 -17.99 -5.00
CA ASP A 235 -16.01 -18.93 -6.02
C ASP A 235 -16.35 -18.46 -7.45
N VAL A 236 -17.57 -17.95 -7.67
CA VAL A 236 -18.00 -17.40 -8.96
C VAL A 236 -17.17 -16.17 -9.33
N GLN A 237 -16.94 -15.25 -8.39
CA GLN A 237 -16.15 -14.06 -8.65
C GLN A 237 -14.69 -14.40 -8.94
N GLN A 238 -14.09 -15.34 -8.21
CA GLN A 238 -12.71 -15.79 -8.43
C GLN A 238 -12.51 -16.40 -9.83
N SER A 239 -13.55 -16.95 -10.44
CA SER A 239 -13.49 -17.47 -11.81
C SER A 239 -13.39 -16.38 -12.88
N PHE A 240 -13.68 -15.12 -12.52
CA PHE A 240 -13.71 -14.01 -13.44
C PHE A 240 -12.32 -13.35 -13.59
N PRO A 241 -11.73 -13.30 -14.79
CA PRO A 241 -10.39 -12.75 -14.99
C PRO A 241 -10.39 -11.21 -14.89
N THR A 242 -9.98 -10.69 -13.73
CA THR A 242 -9.92 -9.24 -13.42
C THR A 242 -9.19 -8.42 -14.48
N PHE A 243 -8.10 -8.96 -15.03
CA PHE A 243 -7.34 -8.31 -16.10
C PHE A 243 -8.17 -8.08 -17.36
N ILE A 244 -8.97 -9.07 -17.80
CA ILE A 244 -9.81 -8.93 -18.99
C ILE A 244 -10.88 -7.88 -18.76
N ALA A 245 -11.48 -7.84 -17.58
CA ALA A 245 -12.46 -6.82 -17.24
C ALA A 245 -11.86 -5.41 -17.21
N TYR A 246 -10.64 -5.27 -16.68
CA TYR A 246 -9.90 -4.01 -16.77
C TYR A 246 -9.74 -3.56 -18.23
N LEU A 247 -9.33 -4.45 -19.15
CA LEU A 247 -9.19 -4.11 -20.57
C LEU A 247 -10.51 -3.67 -21.21
N LEU A 248 -11.61 -4.37 -20.92
CA LEU A 248 -12.92 -4.03 -21.48
C LEU A 248 -13.40 -2.65 -21.00
N ILE A 249 -13.24 -2.37 -19.71
CA ILE A 249 -13.66 -1.09 -19.13
C ILE A 249 -12.72 0.03 -19.57
N LEU A 250 -11.41 -0.22 -19.62
CA LEU A 250 -10.43 0.71 -20.18
C LEU A 250 -10.77 1.09 -21.62
N TYR A 251 -11.13 0.12 -22.46
CA TYR A 251 -11.51 0.39 -23.85
C TYR A 251 -12.79 1.22 -23.96
N ALA A 252 -13.76 1.00 -23.08
CA ALA A 252 -15.05 1.68 -23.13
C ALA A 252 -15.05 3.09 -22.48
N TYR A 253 -14.31 3.28 -21.38
CA TYR A 253 -14.38 4.48 -20.53
C TYR A 253 -13.04 5.20 -20.36
N GLY A 254 -11.95 4.66 -20.92
CA GLY A 254 -10.59 5.15 -20.69
C GLY A 254 -9.92 4.49 -19.48
N GLY A 255 -8.59 4.56 -19.47
CA GLY A 255 -7.76 4.03 -18.39
C GLY A 255 -7.41 5.09 -17.35
N GLY A 256 -6.95 4.64 -16.19
CA GLY A 256 -6.45 5.52 -15.13
C GLY A 256 -6.11 4.74 -13.87
N LEU A 257 -5.29 5.34 -13.00
CA LEU A 257 -4.87 4.70 -11.77
C LEU A 257 -6.05 4.44 -10.83
N PHE A 258 -7.07 5.31 -10.86
CA PHE A 258 -8.32 5.12 -10.12
C PHE A 258 -9.06 3.86 -10.55
N LEU A 259 -9.27 3.70 -11.86
CA LEU A 259 -9.95 2.52 -12.41
C LEU A 259 -9.20 1.23 -12.06
N PHE A 260 -7.87 1.25 -12.16
CA PHE A 260 -7.02 0.14 -11.77
C PHE A 260 -7.23 -0.23 -10.29
N ILE A 261 -7.09 0.75 -9.38
CA ILE A 261 -7.21 0.53 -7.93
C ILE A 261 -8.60 0.00 -7.55
N VAL A 262 -9.67 0.59 -8.10
CA VAL A 262 -11.04 0.15 -7.80
C VAL A 262 -11.27 -1.27 -8.30
N LEU A 263 -10.96 -1.57 -9.56
CA LEU A 263 -11.20 -2.90 -10.13
C LEU A 263 -10.36 -3.97 -9.44
N PHE A 264 -9.05 -3.76 -9.29
CA PHE A 264 -8.21 -4.74 -8.63
C PHE A 264 -8.52 -4.86 -7.13
N GLY A 265 -8.99 -3.79 -6.48
CA GLY A 265 -9.45 -3.85 -5.09
C GLY A 265 -10.74 -4.65 -4.92
N THR A 266 -11.72 -4.44 -5.80
CA THR A 266 -13.04 -5.10 -5.71
C THR A 266 -13.07 -6.52 -6.30
N PHE A 267 -12.02 -6.96 -6.99
CA PHE A 267 -11.89 -8.31 -7.58
C PHE A 267 -10.65 -9.07 -7.07
N ALA A 268 -10.11 -8.69 -5.91
CA ALA A 268 -9.00 -9.43 -5.28
C ALA A 268 -9.26 -9.75 -3.80
N TRP A 269 -10.51 -9.58 -3.35
CA TRP A 269 -10.89 -9.84 -1.95
C TRP A 269 -11.32 -11.28 -1.70
N GLU A 270 -11.47 -12.11 -2.74
CA GLU A 270 -11.97 -13.49 -2.66
C GLU A 270 -11.06 -14.36 -1.79
N GLY A 271 -9.76 -14.30 -2.04
CA GLY A 271 -8.75 -15.03 -1.27
C GLY A 271 -8.73 -14.59 0.19
N THR A 272 -8.81 -13.27 0.43
CA THR A 272 -8.88 -12.69 1.77
C THR A 272 -10.14 -13.13 2.51
N ALA A 273 -11.31 -13.16 1.86
CA ALA A 273 -12.55 -13.63 2.47
C ALA A 273 -12.44 -15.09 2.90
N ARG A 274 -11.93 -15.97 2.03
CA ARG A 274 -11.76 -17.39 2.35
C ARG A 274 -10.78 -17.60 3.49
N TYR A 275 -9.68 -16.84 3.49
CA TYR A 275 -8.66 -16.92 4.53
C TYR A 275 -9.16 -16.40 5.88
N VAL A 276 -9.84 -15.24 5.91
CA VAL A 276 -10.46 -14.71 7.12
C VAL A 276 -11.54 -15.65 7.63
N ARG A 277 -12.38 -16.21 6.76
CA ARG A 277 -13.39 -17.21 7.13
C ARG A 277 -12.77 -18.40 7.83
N SER A 278 -11.70 -18.99 7.26
CA SER A 278 -11.01 -20.14 7.85
C SER A 278 -10.49 -19.83 9.26
N ASN A 279 -9.80 -18.69 9.42
CA ASN A 279 -9.29 -18.26 10.72
C ASN A 279 -10.42 -17.96 11.70
N ALA A 280 -11.49 -17.31 11.25
CA ALA A 280 -12.64 -16.96 12.06
C ALA A 280 -13.38 -18.20 12.57
N LEU A 281 -13.52 -19.25 11.74
CA LEU A 281 -14.08 -20.54 12.18
C LEU A 281 -13.24 -21.15 13.31
N THR A 282 -11.91 -21.24 13.13
CA THR A 282 -11.01 -21.74 14.19
C THR A 282 -11.13 -20.91 15.46
N LYS A 283 -11.08 -19.58 15.36
CA LYS A 283 -11.18 -18.68 16.52
C LYS A 283 -12.53 -18.72 17.20
N SER A 284 -13.62 -18.99 16.47
CA SER A 284 -14.95 -19.12 17.05
C SER A 284 -15.08 -20.34 17.98
N GLU A 285 -14.21 -21.35 17.83
CA GLU A 285 -14.21 -22.55 18.67
C GLU A 285 -13.44 -22.38 19.98
N ASP A 286 -12.66 -21.30 20.14
CA ASP A 286 -11.84 -21.02 21.31
C ASP A 286 -12.71 -20.88 22.60
N GLU A 287 -12.20 -21.37 23.73
CA GLU A 287 -12.95 -21.42 25.00
C GLU A 287 -13.42 -20.03 25.49
N PHE A 288 -12.62 -18.99 25.24
CA PHE A 288 -12.99 -17.62 25.62
C PHE A 288 -14.18 -17.08 24.81
N MET A 289 -14.33 -17.52 23.56
CA MET A 289 -15.47 -17.13 22.71
C MET A 289 -16.75 -17.77 23.23
N LYS A 290 -16.71 -19.08 23.50
CA LYS A 290 -17.83 -19.82 24.10
C LYS A 290 -18.21 -19.23 25.47
N SER A 291 -17.23 -18.84 26.27
CA SER A 291 -17.46 -18.20 27.57
C SER A 291 -18.13 -16.83 27.43
N ALA A 292 -17.72 -16.01 26.47
CA ALA A 292 -18.35 -14.72 26.18
C ALA A 292 -19.82 -14.89 25.74
N GLU A 293 -20.11 -15.90 24.91
CA GLU A 293 -21.47 -16.25 24.50
C GLU A 293 -22.34 -16.70 25.67
N LEU A 294 -21.83 -17.58 26.54
CA LEU A 294 -22.54 -18.04 27.74
C LEU A 294 -22.83 -16.92 28.74
N THR A 295 -22.03 -15.86 28.72
CA THR A 295 -22.23 -14.66 29.56
C THR A 295 -23.29 -13.71 28.99
N GLY A 296 -23.85 -14.00 27.81
CA GLY A 296 -24.92 -13.23 27.17
C GLY A 296 -24.44 -12.06 26.30
N ALA A 297 -23.18 -12.06 25.86
CA ALA A 297 -22.69 -11.07 24.91
C ALA A 297 -23.44 -11.19 23.56
N SER A 298 -23.79 -10.05 22.95
CA SER A 298 -24.45 -10.07 21.64
C SER A 298 -23.48 -10.51 20.55
N THR A 299 -24.00 -11.14 19.50
CA THR A 299 -23.24 -11.54 18.30
C THR A 299 -22.38 -10.40 17.74
N TYR A 300 -22.93 -9.19 17.64
CA TYR A 300 -22.19 -8.02 17.16
C TYR A 300 -21.01 -7.69 18.08
N HIS A 301 -21.21 -7.75 19.40
CA HIS A 301 -20.14 -7.53 20.37
C HIS A 301 -19.04 -8.59 20.25
N ILE A 302 -19.44 -9.86 20.10
CA ILE A 302 -18.52 -10.98 19.94
C ILE A 302 -17.67 -10.83 18.67
N ILE A 303 -18.30 -10.54 17.54
CA ILE A 303 -17.60 -10.37 16.27
C ILE A 303 -16.63 -9.20 16.32
N THR A 304 -17.09 -8.03 16.76
CA THR A 304 -16.31 -6.79 16.68
C THR A 304 -15.23 -6.66 17.75
N ARG A 305 -15.47 -7.18 18.95
CA ARG A 305 -14.55 -7.02 20.10
C ARG A 305 -13.68 -8.24 20.35
N HIS A 306 -14.07 -9.41 19.84
CA HIS A 306 -13.29 -10.64 20.02
C HIS A 306 -12.84 -11.24 18.68
N LEU A 307 -13.73 -11.52 17.73
CA LEU A 307 -13.36 -12.25 16.51
C LEU A 307 -12.45 -11.46 15.56
N ILE A 308 -12.86 -10.26 15.16
CA ILE A 308 -12.10 -9.42 14.21
C ILE A 308 -10.70 -9.08 14.76
N PRO A 309 -10.55 -8.61 16.02
CA PRO A 309 -9.23 -8.33 16.56
C PRO A 309 -8.31 -9.57 16.61
N ASN A 310 -8.85 -10.75 16.91
CA ASN A 310 -8.07 -11.99 16.96
C ASN A 310 -7.73 -12.56 15.57
N THR A 311 -8.39 -12.09 14.51
CA THR A 311 -8.07 -12.44 13.11
C THR A 311 -7.22 -11.37 12.39
N ALA A 312 -6.97 -10.22 13.05
CA ALA A 312 -6.18 -9.12 12.51
C ALA A 312 -4.75 -9.55 12.13
N SER A 313 -4.13 -10.40 12.94
CA SER A 313 -2.79 -10.95 12.66
C SER A 313 -2.74 -11.64 11.29
N SER A 314 -3.71 -12.51 11.02
CA SER A 314 -3.85 -13.20 9.74
C SER A 314 -4.07 -12.22 8.59
N ILE A 315 -4.91 -11.19 8.80
CA ILE A 315 -5.16 -10.14 7.81
C ILE A 315 -3.86 -9.39 7.45
N ILE A 316 -3.04 -9.03 8.44
CA ILE A 316 -1.78 -8.32 8.18
C ILE A 316 -0.82 -9.19 7.35
N THR A 317 -0.75 -10.48 7.65
CA THR A 317 0.11 -11.41 6.90
C THR A 317 -0.31 -11.60 5.45
N ILE A 318 -1.62 -11.66 5.16
CA ILE A 318 -2.05 -11.80 3.76
C ILE A 318 -1.78 -10.52 2.94
N LEU A 319 -1.81 -9.35 3.58
CA LEU A 319 -1.51 -8.09 2.90
C LEU A 319 -0.09 -8.00 2.38
N THR A 320 0.89 -8.52 3.13
CA THR A 320 2.29 -8.52 2.69
C THR A 320 2.50 -9.34 1.44
N LEU A 321 1.59 -10.27 1.13
CA LEU A 321 1.60 -11.09 -0.09
C LEU A 321 0.81 -10.45 -1.24
N LEU A 322 -0.29 -9.75 -0.94
CA LEU A 322 -1.16 -9.15 -1.97
C LEU A 322 -0.58 -7.87 -2.57
N VAL A 323 0.00 -6.99 -1.75
CA VAL A 323 0.51 -5.68 -2.21
C VAL A 323 1.54 -5.81 -3.34
N PRO A 324 2.55 -6.70 -3.26
CA PRO A 324 3.48 -6.92 -4.38
C PRO A 324 2.80 -7.34 -5.68
N GLY A 325 1.73 -8.14 -5.58
CA GLY A 325 0.93 -8.55 -6.72
C GLY A 325 0.27 -7.37 -7.43
N PHE A 326 -0.28 -6.41 -6.66
CA PHE A 326 -0.88 -5.19 -7.23
C PHE A 326 0.16 -4.27 -7.86
N ILE A 327 1.32 -4.09 -7.23
CA ILE A 327 2.42 -3.29 -7.78
C ILE A 327 2.88 -3.89 -9.11
N LEU A 328 3.04 -5.21 -9.15
CA LEU A 328 3.45 -5.90 -10.36
C LEU A 328 2.38 -5.83 -11.46
N ALA A 329 1.10 -5.94 -11.11
CA ALA A 329 -0.01 -5.81 -12.05
C ALA A 329 -0.09 -4.39 -12.66
N GLU A 330 0.09 -3.34 -11.86
CA GLU A 330 0.18 -1.98 -12.38
C GLU A 330 1.38 -1.82 -13.32
N ALA A 331 2.55 -2.30 -12.89
CA ALA A 331 3.76 -2.21 -13.70
C ALA A 331 3.61 -2.93 -15.05
N GLN A 332 2.95 -4.10 -15.07
CA GLN A 332 2.63 -4.82 -16.30
C GLN A 332 1.69 -4.03 -17.21
N LEU A 333 0.62 -3.44 -16.67
CA LEU A 333 -0.32 -2.63 -17.44
C LEU A 333 0.34 -1.37 -17.99
N ALA A 334 1.06 -0.63 -17.16
CA ALA A 334 1.79 0.55 -17.58
C ALA A 334 2.89 0.21 -18.60
N PHE A 335 3.57 -0.93 -18.47
CA PHE A 335 4.52 -1.42 -19.46
C PHE A 335 3.87 -1.64 -20.84
N LEU A 336 2.65 -2.20 -20.86
CA LEU A 336 1.85 -2.41 -22.07
C LEU A 336 1.21 -1.12 -22.63
N GLY A 337 1.40 0.04 -21.99
CA GLY A 337 0.77 1.29 -22.39
C GLY A 337 -0.71 1.40 -21.99
N LEU A 338 -1.16 0.55 -21.06
CA LEU A 338 -2.53 0.47 -20.55
C LEU A 338 -2.69 1.03 -19.12
N GLY A 339 -1.61 1.61 -18.59
CA GLY A 339 -1.63 2.34 -17.33
C GLY A 339 -2.15 3.76 -17.49
N ASP A 340 -2.09 4.52 -16.41
CA ASP A 340 -2.44 5.94 -16.42
C ASP A 340 -1.36 6.76 -17.14
N PRO A 341 -1.68 7.47 -18.25
CA PRO A 341 -0.68 8.27 -18.96
C PRO A 341 -0.27 9.53 -18.18
N THR A 342 -1.11 10.00 -17.24
CA THR A 342 -0.90 11.23 -16.47
C THR A 342 -0.11 11.00 -15.18
N ALA A 343 -0.14 9.78 -14.63
CA ALA A 343 0.61 9.43 -13.43
C ALA A 343 1.99 8.84 -13.79
N PRO A 344 3.11 9.47 -13.42
CA PRO A 344 4.42 8.89 -13.65
C PRO A 344 4.62 7.63 -12.79
N SER A 345 4.75 6.47 -13.43
CA SER A 345 4.93 5.19 -12.73
C SER A 345 6.20 4.45 -13.18
N TRP A 346 6.66 3.51 -12.35
CA TRP A 346 7.82 2.69 -12.69
C TRP A 346 7.57 1.81 -13.91
N GLY A 347 6.34 1.31 -14.10
CA GLY A 347 5.98 0.56 -15.31
C GLY A 347 6.00 1.43 -16.57
N GLN A 348 5.63 2.71 -16.47
CA GLN A 348 5.74 3.65 -17.59
C GLN A 348 7.20 3.84 -18.02
N LEU A 349 8.13 3.98 -17.06
CA LEU A 349 9.57 4.07 -17.36
C LEU A 349 10.08 2.82 -18.08
N LEU A 350 9.71 1.63 -17.59
CA LEU A 350 10.05 0.36 -18.26
C LEU A 350 9.53 0.32 -19.70
N SER A 351 8.31 0.81 -19.94
CA SER A 351 7.73 0.90 -21.28
C SER A 351 8.57 1.79 -22.19
N THR A 352 8.91 3.00 -21.73
CA THR A 352 9.65 4.00 -22.52
C THR A 352 11.11 3.62 -22.76
N GLY A 353 11.72 2.86 -21.85
CA GLY A 353 13.12 2.45 -21.95
C GLY A 353 13.35 1.16 -22.73
N ARG A 354 12.30 0.40 -23.08
CA ARG A 354 12.45 -0.94 -23.69
C ARG A 354 13.29 -0.93 -24.97
N ASP A 355 13.06 0.03 -25.85
CA ASP A 355 13.74 0.12 -27.15
C ASP A 355 15.08 0.85 -27.01
N ALA A 356 15.28 1.53 -25.88
CA ALA A 356 16.50 2.25 -25.55
C ALA A 356 17.53 1.42 -24.77
N LEU A 357 17.17 0.21 -24.34
CA LEU A 357 18.04 -0.70 -23.58
C LEU A 357 19.48 -0.83 -24.13
N PRO A 358 19.73 -0.92 -25.45
CA PRO A 358 21.09 -1.09 -25.97
C PRO A 358 22.02 0.11 -25.74
N TYR A 359 21.49 1.33 -25.54
CA TYR A 359 22.27 2.57 -25.48
C TYR A 359 21.97 3.45 -24.26
N ALA A 360 20.75 3.38 -23.72
CA ALA A 360 20.31 4.06 -22.50
C ALA A 360 19.68 3.07 -21.50
N PRO A 361 20.44 2.07 -21.00
CA PRO A 361 19.91 1.02 -20.14
C PRO A 361 19.39 1.52 -18.78
N TRP A 362 19.84 2.69 -18.30
CA TRP A 362 19.41 3.26 -17.01
C TRP A 362 17.90 3.50 -16.95
N ILE A 363 17.26 3.85 -18.08
CA ILE A 363 15.82 4.12 -18.18
C ILE A 363 15.00 2.90 -17.72
N THR A 364 15.47 1.70 -18.06
CA THR A 364 14.77 0.44 -17.73
C THR A 364 15.33 -0.22 -16.47
N LEU A 365 16.65 -0.24 -16.30
CA LEU A 365 17.29 -0.95 -15.19
C LEU A 365 16.98 -0.33 -13.83
N MET A 366 16.93 1.01 -13.73
CA MET A 366 16.65 1.69 -12.46
C MET A 366 15.24 1.41 -11.90
N PRO A 367 14.15 1.65 -12.65
CA PRO A 367 12.81 1.31 -12.16
C PRO A 367 12.62 -0.20 -11.99
N GLY A 368 13.21 -1.03 -12.86
CA GLY A 368 13.16 -2.49 -12.72
C GLY A 368 13.81 -2.97 -11.43
N PHE A 369 14.94 -2.37 -11.05
CA PHE A 369 15.61 -2.67 -9.79
C PHE A 369 14.79 -2.21 -8.57
N LEU A 370 14.14 -1.05 -8.63
CA LEU A 370 13.25 -0.60 -7.54
C LEU A 370 12.02 -1.48 -7.37
N ILE A 371 11.38 -1.91 -8.47
CA ILE A 371 10.27 -2.87 -8.41
C ILE A 371 10.75 -4.17 -7.77
N PHE A 372 11.89 -4.70 -8.21
CA PHE A 372 12.49 -5.92 -7.64
C PHE A 372 12.75 -5.79 -6.14
N LEU A 373 13.41 -4.71 -5.70
CA LEU A 373 13.68 -4.46 -4.29
C LEU A 373 12.39 -4.30 -3.48
N THR A 374 11.36 -3.65 -4.03
CA THR A 374 10.08 -3.46 -3.36
C THR A 374 9.37 -4.79 -3.14
N ILE A 375 9.29 -5.64 -4.17
CA ILE A 375 8.68 -6.97 -4.07
C ILE A 375 9.46 -7.85 -3.09
N LEU A 376 10.80 -7.86 -3.19
CA LEU A 376 11.65 -8.60 -2.28
C LEU A 376 11.47 -8.14 -0.83
N ALA A 377 11.36 -6.83 -0.61
CA ALA A 377 11.16 -6.26 0.71
C ALA A 377 9.83 -6.68 1.32
N PHE A 378 8.74 -6.66 0.56
CA PHE A 378 7.44 -7.15 1.04
C PHE A 378 7.44 -8.65 1.34
N ASN A 379 8.12 -9.48 0.54
CA ASN A 379 8.23 -10.92 0.82
C ASN A 379 8.92 -11.18 2.16
N PHE A 380 10.11 -10.61 2.38
CA PHE A 380 10.82 -10.77 3.66
C PHE A 380 10.07 -10.13 4.85
N LEU A 381 9.36 -9.02 4.61
CA LEU A 381 8.50 -8.43 5.63
C LEU A 381 7.38 -9.40 6.00
N GLY A 382 6.74 -10.02 5.01
CA GLY A 382 5.65 -10.97 5.21
C GLY A 382 6.07 -12.21 5.98
N ASP A 383 7.21 -12.81 5.64
CA ASP A 383 7.75 -13.96 6.36
C ASP A 383 7.99 -13.63 7.84
N ALA A 384 8.63 -12.50 8.13
CA ALA A 384 8.91 -12.10 9.51
C ALA A 384 7.65 -11.69 10.29
N VAL A 385 6.66 -11.11 9.62
CA VAL A 385 5.35 -10.82 10.22
C VAL A 385 4.63 -12.13 10.55
N LEU A 386 4.62 -13.10 9.63
CA LEU A 386 4.05 -14.42 9.85
C LEU A 386 4.71 -15.12 11.04
N ASP A 387 6.05 -15.13 11.09
CA ASP A 387 6.82 -15.73 12.17
C ASP A 387 6.53 -15.06 13.52
N ALA A 388 6.48 -13.73 13.55
CA ALA A 388 6.22 -12.98 14.78
C ALA A 388 4.79 -13.16 15.30
N LEU A 389 3.84 -13.49 14.42
CA LEU A 389 2.42 -13.64 14.73
C LEU A 389 2.00 -15.10 14.96
N ASN A 390 2.85 -16.08 14.62
CA ASN A 390 2.57 -17.50 14.86
C ASN A 390 3.03 -17.95 16.26
N PRO A 391 2.10 -18.29 17.18
CA PRO A 391 2.45 -18.74 18.54
C PRO A 391 3.04 -20.16 18.59
N GLU A 392 2.81 -21.01 17.58
CA GLU A 392 3.28 -22.42 17.60
C GLU A 392 4.79 -22.56 17.41
N ALA A 393 5.43 -21.62 16.69
CA ALA A 393 6.88 -21.57 16.56
C ALA A 393 7.63 -21.40 17.90
N GLN A 394 6.91 -21.00 18.96
CA GLN A 394 7.46 -20.80 20.30
C GLN A 394 7.44 -22.09 21.11
N ALA A 395 6.42 -22.93 20.95
CA ALA A 395 6.27 -24.19 21.68
C ALA A 395 7.25 -25.29 21.23
N GLU A 396 7.78 -25.20 20.01
CA GLU A 396 8.85 -26.09 19.53
C GLU A 396 10.27 -25.59 19.85
N SER A 397 10.40 -24.32 20.28
CA SER A 397 11.69 -23.68 20.59
C SER A 397 12.05 -23.69 22.09
N GLU A 398 11.09 -24.07 22.94
CA GLU A 398 11.26 -24.39 24.36
C GLU A 398 11.24 -25.92 24.55
#